data_AF-A0A524M2P4-F1
#
_entry.id   AF-A0A524M2P4-F1
#
_cell.length_a   1.000
_cell.length_b   1.000
_cell.length_c   1.000
_cell.angle_alpha   90.00
_cell.angle_beta   90.00
_cell.angle_gamma   90.00
#
_symmetry.space_group_name_H-M   'P 1'
#
loop_
_entity.id
_entity.type
_entity.pdbx_description
1 polymer ?
#
loop_
_entity_poly.entity_id
_entity_poly.type
_entity_poly.pdbx_seq_one_letter_code
_entity_poly.pdbx_strand_id
1 'polypeptide(L)' 'MNDSDEKYVTDVVESKGIPLIGMIQFDETLREADRQSKAPIDLDEYSPAVEAIKKLKVEVLIKLKEMQHTKKD' A
#
# COMPACT_ATOMS: atom_id res chain seq x y z
N MET A 1 5.68 11.13 -6.71
CA MET A 1 4.29 11.62 -6.84
C MET A 1 4.25 12.99 -6.20
N ASN A 2 3.50 13.91 -6.78
CA ASN A 2 3.27 15.20 -6.12
C ASN A 2 1.93 15.15 -5.35
N ASP A 3 1.70 16.12 -4.46
CA ASP A 3 0.50 16.18 -3.61
C ASP A 3 -0.80 16.25 -4.43
N SER A 4 -0.74 16.80 -5.66
CA SER A 4 -1.88 16.89 -6.57
C SER A 4 -2.29 15.52 -7.10
N ASP A 5 -1.33 14.65 -7.41
CA ASP A 5 -1.59 13.29 -7.87
C ASP A 5 -2.23 12.44 -6.76
N GLU A 6 -1.71 12.56 -5.54
CA GLU A 6 -2.23 11.88 -4.34
C GLU A 6 -3.68 12.28 -4.07
N LYS A 7 -3.95 13.59 -4.10
CA LYS A 7 -5.32 14.10 -3.93
C LYS A 7 -6.25 13.58 -5.02
N TYR A 8 -5.82 13.63 -6.28
CA TYR A 8 -6.64 13.19 -7.40
C TYR A 8 -7.01 11.70 -7.29
N VAL A 9 -6.04 10.84 -6.99
CA VAL A 9 -6.32 9.41 -6.81
C VAL A 9 -7.33 9.22 -5.69
N THR A 10 -7.08 9.83 -4.52
CA THR A 10 -7.95 9.74 -3.33
C THR A 10 -9.40 10.13 -3.67
N ASP A 11 -9.61 11.30 -4.27
CA ASP A 11 -10.95 11.78 -4.63
C ASP A 11 -11.68 10.79 -5.58
N VAL A 12 -10.95 10.20 -6.55
CA VAL A 12 -11.53 9.29 -7.55
C VAL A 12 -11.90 7.93 -6.96
N VAL A 13 -11.08 7.34 -6.08
CA VAL A 13 -11.44 6.05 -5.47
C VAL A 13 -12.52 6.19 -4.40
N GLU A 14 -12.46 7.25 -3.58
CA GLU A 14 -13.45 7.48 -2.53
C GLU A 14 -14.83 7.82 -3.12
N SER A 15 -14.89 8.59 -4.21
CA SER A 15 -16.17 8.88 -4.91
C SER A 15 -16.86 7.63 -5.48
N LYS A 16 -16.13 6.51 -5.62
CA LYS A 16 -16.67 5.21 -6.04
C LYS A 16 -17.02 4.29 -4.85
N GLY A 17 -16.91 4.79 -3.62
CA GLY A 17 -17.11 4.00 -2.41
C GLY A 17 -16.00 2.97 -2.16
N ILE A 18 -14.82 3.16 -2.77
CA ILE A 18 -13.66 2.29 -2.59
C ILE A 18 -12.73 2.96 -1.57
N PRO A 19 -12.58 2.42 -0.34
CA PRO A 19 -11.73 3.02 0.66
C PRO A 19 -10.26 2.90 0.26
N LEU A 20 -9.56 4.03 0.20
CA LEU A 20 -8.12 4.06 -0.02
C LEU A 20 -7.40 3.74 1.29
N ILE A 21 -6.61 2.65 1.31
CA ILE A 21 -5.84 2.26 2.50
C ILE A 21 -4.46 2.94 2.51
N GLY A 22 -3.97 3.34 1.34
CA GLY A 22 -2.81 4.17 1.16
C GLY A 22 -2.15 3.94 -0.20
N MET A 23 -1.01 4.59 -0.41
CA MET A 23 -0.30 4.58 -1.69
C MET A 23 1.19 4.30 -1.50
N ILE A 24 1.78 3.64 -2.49
CA ILE A 24 3.21 3.34 -2.52
C ILE A 24 3.80 4.12 -3.69
N GLN A 25 4.78 4.96 -3.38
CA GLN A 25 5.50 5.73 -4.39
C GLN A 25 6.28 4.81 -5.32
N PHE A 26 6.49 5.25 -6.56
CA PHE A 26 7.39 4.55 -7.47
C PHE A 26 8.80 4.48 -6.87
N ASP A 27 9.39 3.28 -6.91
CA ASP A 27 10.70 2.98 -6.35
C ASP A 27 11.42 2.06 -7.34
N GLU A 28 12.58 2.52 -7.82
CA GLU A 28 13.41 1.82 -8.80
C GLU A 28 13.88 0.45 -8.30
N THR A 29 14.01 0.27 -6.99
CA THR A 29 14.38 -1.01 -6.38
C THR A 29 13.31 -2.09 -6.62
N LEU A 30 12.03 -1.71 -6.72
CA LEU A 30 10.94 -2.65 -7.06
C LEU A 30 11.12 -3.18 -8.48
N ARG A 31 11.47 -2.29 -9.43
CA ARG A 31 11.69 -2.66 -10.82
C ARG A 31 12.87 -3.61 -10.97
N GLU A 32 13.94 -3.37 -10.22
CA GLU A 32 15.11 -4.25 -10.23
C GLU A 32 14.82 -5.60 -9.57
N ALA A 33 14.05 -5.61 -8.47
CA ALA A 33 13.64 -6.85 -7.82
C ALA A 33 12.83 -7.75 -8.77
N ASP A 34 11.89 -7.16 -9.51
CA ASP A 34 11.09 -7.84 -10.53
C ASP A 34 11.97 -8.44 -11.64
N ARG A 35 12.91 -7.64 -12.17
CA ARG A 35 13.90 -8.12 -13.17
C ARG A 35 14.73 -9.31 -12.69
N GLN A 36 15.05 -9.35 -11.40
CA GLN A 36 15.82 -10.45 -10.80
C GLN A 36 14.94 -11.62 -10.34
N SER A 37 13.61 -11.55 -10.53
CA SER A 37 12.64 -12.52 -9.99
C SER A 37 12.79 -12.72 -8.47
N LYS A 38 13.07 -11.63 -7.74
CA LYS A 38 13.16 -11.61 -6.28
C LYS A 38 12.00 -10.81 -5.70
N ALA A 39 11.57 -11.17 -4.49
CA ALA A 39 10.66 -10.27 -3.77
C ALA A 39 11.42 -8.98 -3.43
N PRO A 40 10.77 -7.80 -3.44
CA PRO A 40 11.42 -6.54 -3.11
C PRO A 40 12.15 -6.52 -1.77
N ILE A 41 11.56 -7.17 -0.76
CA ILE A 41 12.15 -7.28 0.59
C ILE A 41 13.45 -8.10 0.60
N ASP A 42 13.63 -9.02 -0.36
CA ASP A 42 14.85 -9.83 -0.48
C ASP A 42 15.98 -9.08 -1.21
N LEU A 43 15.63 -8.03 -1.97
CA LEU A 43 16.59 -7.17 -2.66
C LEU A 43 17.05 -6.01 -1.77
N ASP A 44 16.10 -5.27 -1.20
CA ASP A 44 16.36 -4.16 -0.28
C ASP A 44 15.22 -4.05 0.73
N GLU A 45 15.47 -4.53 1.95
CA GLU A 45 14.49 -4.52 3.04
C GLU A 45 14.14 -3.10 3.53
N TYR A 46 15.01 -2.12 3.27
CA TYR A 46 14.89 -0.74 3.74
C TYR A 46 14.53 0.24 2.61
N SER A 47 14.16 -0.28 1.44
CA SER A 47 13.68 0.55 0.33
C SER A 47 12.46 1.37 0.76
N PRO A 48 12.30 2.62 0.26
CA PRO A 48 11.13 3.44 0.57
C PRO A 48 9.79 2.74 0.32
N ALA A 49 9.69 1.96 -0.76
CA ALA A 49 8.49 1.19 -1.03
C ALA A 49 8.29 0.02 -0.06
N VAL A 50 9.34 -0.71 0.31
CA VAL A 50 9.23 -1.81 1.28
C VAL A 50 8.82 -1.27 2.66
N GLU A 51 9.36 -0.14 3.09
CA GLU A 51 8.92 0.54 4.30
C GLU A 51 7.46 0.99 4.25
N ALA A 52 7.00 1.53 3.11
CA ALA A 52 5.60 1.90 2.92
C ALA A 52 4.68 0.67 2.99
N ILE A 53 5.05 -0.44 2.36
CA ILE A 53 4.32 -1.72 2.43
C ILE A 53 4.24 -2.23 3.87
N LYS A 54 5.34 -2.16 4.63
CA LYS A 54 5.38 -2.56 6.05
C LYS A 54 4.40 -1.73 6.89
N LYS A 55 4.27 -0.42 6.63
CA LYS A 55 3.29 0.46 7.29
C LYS A 55 1.86 0.09 6.91
N LEU A 56 1.58 -0.10 5.61
CA LEU A 56 0.25 -0.49 5.11
C LEU A 56 -0.23 -1.83 5.65
N LYS A 57 0.69 -2.77 5.91
CA LYS A 57 0.35 -4.05 6.54
C LYS A 57 -0.38 -3.87 7.87
N VAL A 58 0.02 -2.90 8.69
CA VAL A 58 -0.62 -2.63 9.99
C VAL A 58 -2.07 -2.18 9.80
N GLU A 59 -2.29 -1.22 8.89
CA GLU A 59 -3.63 -0.71 8.57
C GLU A 59 -4.54 -1.80 8.01
N VAL A 60 -4.03 -2.64 7.11
CA VAL A 60 -4.79 -3.78 6.55
C VAL A 60 -5.19 -4.75 7.66
N LEU A 61 -4.27 -5.09 8.58
CA LEU A 61 -4.57 -6.00 9.68
C LEU A 61 -5.60 -5.43 10.67
N ILE A 62 -5.57 -4.12 10.93
CA ILE A 62 -6.57 -3.45 11.77
C ILE A 62 -7.95 -3.55 11.11
N LYS A 63 -8.07 -3.15 9.84
CA LYS A 63 -9.34 -3.22 9.09
C LYS A 63 -9.90 -4.63 9.00
N LEU A 64 -9.03 -5.63 8.76
CA LEU A 64 -9.45 -7.03 8.73
C LEU A 64 -10.02 -7.49 10.09
N LYS A 65 -9.45 -7.05 11.20
CA LYS A 65 -9.98 -7.36 12.54
C LYS A 65 -11.34 -6.69 12.76
N GLU A 66 -11.50 -5.43 12.40
CA GLU A 66 -12.79 -4.71 12.53
C GLU A 66 -13.89 -5.42 11.74
N MET A 67 -13.60 -5.87 10.51
CA MET A 67 -14.54 -6.62 9.67
C MET A 67 -14.90 -8.00 10.22
N GLN A 68 -14.06 -8.61 11.06
CA GLN A 68 -14.36 -9.88 11.72
C GLN A 68 -15.29 -9.71 12.93
N HIS A 69 -15.29 -8.53 13.57
CA HIS A 69 -16.14 -8.24 14.72
C HIS A 69 -17.55 -7.82 14.30
N THR A 70 -17.71 -7.16 13.15
CA THR A 70 -19.01 -6.74 12.62
C THR A 70 -19.87 -7.88 12.06
N LYS A 71 -19.33 -9.10 11.92
CA LYS A 71 -20.07 -10.30 11.43
C LYS A 71 -20.65 -11.18 12.54
N LYS A 72 -20.50 -10.80 13.82
CA LYS A 72 -20.92 -11.60 14.99
C LYS A 72 -22.24 -11.16 15.63
N ASP A 73 -22.92 -10.16 15.08
CA ASP A 73 -24.22 -9.68 15.54
C ASP A 73 -25.34 -10.00 14.55
#